data_AF-A0A2V6QU32-F1
#
_entry.id   AF-A0A2V6QU32-F1
#
_cell.length_a   1.000
_cell.length_b   1.000
_cell.length_c   1.000
_cell.angle_alpha   90.00
_cell.angle_beta   90.00
_cell.angle_gamma   90.00
#
_symmetry.space_group_name_H-M   'P 1'
#
loop_
_entity.id
_entity.type
_entity.pdbx_description
1 polymer ?
#
loop_
_entity_poly.entity_id
_entity_poly.type
_entity_poly.pdbx_seq_one_letter_code
_entity_poly.pdbx_strand_id
1 'polypeptide(L)'
;MAGSFAGALSLGFALEVGVRGLIAHDAGVGRDGAGVSGLPLADRLGVPAAAVAARSARIGDGESIYGDGVVSHVNALAAALGVVPGQKAADAAHAMLAAPPGAASPEPIVDRSQRVVLDTPDGRIVLVDSMLFASPANHNDVMCCGSHGGRVNMARALEIRPRGALFSDGGGAPEGSGVNGLPLLDAAEVAAATVDAMRARIGDPASTWADGVISAVNDTARRARVVVGQPAGTAARAMLAYKRSW
;
A
#
# COMPACT_ATOMS: atom_id res chain seq x y z
N MET A 1 2.27 -12.92 -9.53
CA MET A 1 2.33 -11.45 -9.72
C MET A 1 1.40 -10.82 -8.71
N ALA A 2 1.88 -9.87 -7.91
CA ALA A 2 1.05 -9.16 -6.93
C ALA A 2 0.88 -7.72 -7.37
N GLY A 3 -0.36 -7.24 -7.51
CA GLY A 3 -0.68 -5.88 -7.93
C GLY A 3 -0.25 -4.79 -6.94
N SER A 4 0.28 -5.13 -5.77
CA SER A 4 0.66 -4.16 -4.73
C SER A 4 2.19 -4.01 -4.68
N PHE A 5 2.72 -3.48 -3.58
CA PHE A 5 4.15 -3.27 -3.37
C PHE A 5 4.87 -4.53 -2.84
N ALA A 6 6.19 -4.59 -2.95
CA ALA A 6 7.04 -5.70 -2.49
C ALA A 6 7.41 -5.61 -0.99
N GLY A 7 6.62 -4.87 -0.21
CA GLY A 7 6.81 -4.73 1.24
C GLY A 7 6.27 -5.91 2.03
N ALA A 8 6.70 -6.03 3.28
CA ALA A 8 6.38 -7.16 4.17
C ALA A 8 4.87 -7.43 4.28
N LEU A 9 4.06 -6.38 4.41
CA LEU A 9 2.60 -6.49 4.41
C LEU A 9 2.05 -7.18 3.15
N SER A 10 2.42 -6.68 1.97
CA SER A 10 1.82 -7.10 0.71
C SER A 10 2.30 -8.48 0.27
N LEU A 11 3.60 -8.77 0.43
CA LEU A 11 4.11 -10.12 0.18
C LEU A 11 3.59 -11.11 1.24
N GLY A 12 3.40 -10.66 2.48
CA GLY A 12 2.90 -11.47 3.59
C GLY A 12 1.60 -12.21 3.26
N PHE A 13 0.63 -11.54 2.61
CA PHE A 13 -0.60 -12.20 2.16
C PHE A 13 -0.35 -13.43 1.28
N ALA A 14 0.62 -13.34 0.37
CA ALA A 14 0.92 -14.43 -0.55
C ALA A 14 1.83 -15.50 0.08
N LEU A 15 2.72 -15.09 0.98
CA LEU A 15 3.59 -15.99 1.75
C LEU A 15 2.77 -16.85 2.73
N GLU A 16 1.73 -16.29 3.35
CA GLU A 16 0.81 -17.04 4.20
C GLU A 16 0.08 -18.18 3.47
N VAL A 17 -0.12 -18.09 2.14
CA VAL A 17 -0.80 -19.13 1.35
C VAL A 17 0.13 -20.05 0.57
N GLY A 18 1.45 -19.81 0.60
CA GLY A 18 2.45 -20.72 0.01
C GLY A 18 2.62 -20.61 -1.50
N VAL A 19 2.88 -19.41 -2.01
CA VAL A 19 3.19 -19.19 -3.43
C VAL A 19 4.62 -19.63 -3.80
N ARG A 20 4.80 -20.12 -5.03
CA ARG A 20 6.12 -20.53 -5.57
C ARG A 20 7.10 -19.36 -5.76
N GLY A 21 6.60 -18.17 -6.04
CA GLY A 21 7.43 -16.99 -6.28
C GLY A 21 6.60 -15.72 -6.35
N LEU A 22 7.22 -14.57 -6.08
CA LEU A 22 6.52 -13.29 -5.98
C LEU A 22 7.23 -12.18 -6.75
N ILE A 23 6.46 -11.46 -7.56
CA ILE A 23 6.92 -10.21 -8.16
C ILE A 23 5.84 -9.16 -7.91
N ALA A 24 6.27 -8.02 -7.36
CA ALA A 24 5.42 -6.92 -6.95
C ALA A 24 6.09 -5.57 -7.29
N HIS A 25 5.44 -4.45 -6.97
CA HIS A 25 5.93 -3.09 -7.26
C HIS A 25 6.90 -2.59 -6.17
N ASP A 26 7.98 -1.87 -6.48
CA ASP A 26 8.89 -1.38 -5.43
C ASP A 26 8.38 -0.13 -4.68
N ALA A 27 7.31 0.49 -5.18
CA ALA A 27 6.68 1.70 -4.63
C ALA A 27 7.68 2.86 -4.43
N GLY A 28 8.64 2.97 -5.34
CA GLY A 28 9.71 3.97 -5.27
C GLY A 28 10.76 3.62 -4.22
N VAL A 29 10.82 2.34 -3.80
CA VAL A 29 11.55 1.81 -2.64
C VAL A 29 11.00 2.30 -1.30
N GLY A 30 10.55 3.55 -1.26
CA GLY A 30 9.93 4.19 -0.10
C GLY A 30 10.93 4.46 1.02
N ARG A 31 10.48 5.19 2.04
CA ARG A 31 11.28 5.49 3.24
C ARG A 31 11.84 4.20 3.85
N ASP A 32 13.13 4.19 4.16
CA ASP A 32 13.86 3.09 4.78
C ASP A 32 13.73 1.73 4.05
N GLY A 33 13.42 1.74 2.74
CA GLY A 33 13.23 0.51 1.97
C GLY A 33 11.90 -0.19 2.19
N ALA A 34 10.89 0.50 2.74
CA ALA A 34 9.59 -0.08 3.08
C ALA A 34 8.88 -0.78 1.90
N GLY A 35 9.00 -0.22 0.69
CA GLY A 35 8.41 -0.74 -0.53
C GLY A 35 8.98 -2.08 -1.02
N VAL A 36 10.17 -2.47 -0.54
CA VAL A 36 10.84 -3.76 -0.84
C VAL A 36 11.15 -4.59 0.41
N SER A 37 10.62 -4.18 1.56
CA SER A 37 10.87 -4.80 2.88
C SER A 37 10.45 -6.27 2.97
N GLY A 38 9.62 -6.76 2.05
CA GLY A 38 9.19 -8.15 1.98
C GLY A 38 10.20 -9.08 1.33
N LEU A 39 11.17 -8.58 0.56
CA LEU A 39 12.16 -9.42 -0.14
C LEU A 39 13.00 -10.27 0.83
N PRO A 40 13.57 -9.72 1.92
CA PRO A 40 14.29 -10.52 2.91
C PRO A 40 13.39 -11.50 3.67
N LEU A 41 12.10 -11.18 3.83
CA LEU A 41 11.12 -12.08 4.47
C LEU A 41 10.83 -13.29 3.57
N ALA A 42 10.61 -13.06 2.28
CA ALA A 42 10.41 -14.13 1.31
C ALA A 42 11.63 -15.06 1.23
N ASP A 43 12.85 -14.50 1.27
CA ASP A 43 14.10 -15.29 1.32
C ASP A 43 14.12 -16.23 2.53
N ARG A 44 13.80 -15.74 3.73
CA ARG A 44 13.77 -16.57 4.95
C ARG A 44 12.74 -17.70 4.89
N LEU A 45 11.68 -17.51 4.11
CA LEU A 45 10.62 -18.51 3.92
C LEU A 45 10.86 -19.40 2.69
N GLY A 46 12.03 -19.30 2.03
CA GLY A 46 12.35 -20.15 0.90
C GLY A 46 11.64 -19.78 -0.40
N VAL A 47 11.15 -18.54 -0.53
CA VAL A 47 10.38 -18.08 -1.70
C VAL A 47 11.20 -17.06 -2.50
N PRO A 48 11.51 -17.32 -3.79
CA PRO A 48 12.12 -16.32 -4.65
C PRO A 48 11.16 -15.15 -4.87
N ALA A 49 11.68 -13.93 -4.70
CA ALA A 49 10.91 -12.71 -4.83
C ALA A 49 11.70 -11.59 -5.50
N ALA A 50 10.97 -10.74 -6.23
CA ALA A 50 11.51 -9.55 -6.87
C ALA A 50 10.52 -8.38 -6.77
N ALA A 51 11.05 -7.17 -6.95
CA ALA A 51 10.27 -5.96 -7.11
C ALA A 51 10.53 -5.35 -8.49
N VAL A 52 9.52 -4.74 -9.11
CA VAL A 52 9.65 -3.95 -10.34
C VAL A 52 9.76 -2.47 -10.02
N ALA A 53 10.51 -1.73 -10.83
CA ALA A 53 10.69 -0.30 -10.69
C ALA A 53 9.35 0.44 -10.73
N ALA A 54 9.10 1.35 -9.79
CA ALA A 54 7.82 2.04 -9.70
C ALA A 54 7.42 2.77 -11.00
N ARG A 55 8.39 3.30 -11.75
CA ARG A 55 8.11 3.99 -13.01
C ARG A 55 7.83 3.05 -14.19
N SER A 56 7.99 1.73 -14.02
CA SER A 56 7.88 0.76 -15.11
C SER A 56 6.51 0.08 -15.21
N ALA A 57 5.72 0.06 -14.13
CA ALA A 57 4.43 -0.63 -14.09
C ALA A 57 3.46 0.08 -13.15
N ARG A 58 2.16 -0.05 -13.40
CA ARG A 58 1.13 0.52 -12.52
C ARG A 58 1.04 -0.28 -11.22
N ILE A 59 1.19 0.40 -10.07
CA ILE A 59 0.73 -0.15 -8.79
C ILE A 59 -0.81 -0.27 -8.80
N GLY A 60 -1.32 -1.36 -8.25
CA GLY A 60 -2.72 -1.79 -8.30
C GLY A 60 -3.07 -2.73 -9.47
N ASP A 61 -2.11 -3.06 -10.34
CA ASP A 61 -2.35 -3.77 -11.62
C ASP A 61 -1.32 -4.90 -11.81
N GLY A 62 -1.75 -6.14 -11.56
CA GLY A 62 -0.88 -7.32 -11.68
C GLY A 62 -0.49 -7.65 -13.12
N GLU A 63 -1.31 -7.26 -14.11
CA GLU A 63 -1.02 -7.45 -15.52
C GLU A 63 0.06 -6.47 -15.99
N SER A 64 -0.02 -5.21 -15.58
CA SER A 64 1.05 -4.23 -15.84
C SER A 64 2.37 -4.64 -15.19
N ILE A 65 2.35 -5.13 -13.95
CA ILE A 65 3.56 -5.62 -13.29
C ILE A 65 4.19 -6.79 -14.09
N TYR A 66 3.38 -7.65 -14.70
CA TYR A 66 3.87 -8.75 -15.52
C TYR A 66 4.39 -8.30 -16.89
N GLY A 67 3.59 -7.54 -17.63
CA GLY A 67 3.88 -7.18 -19.02
C GLY A 67 4.85 -6.01 -19.18
N ASP A 68 4.68 -4.97 -18.37
CA ASP A 68 5.43 -3.71 -18.49
C ASP A 68 6.67 -3.70 -17.59
N GLY A 69 6.53 -4.31 -16.40
CA GLY A 69 7.47 -4.23 -15.30
C GLY A 69 8.92 -4.57 -15.63
N VAL A 70 9.83 -3.76 -15.10
CA VAL A 70 11.27 -3.96 -15.14
C VAL A 70 11.76 -4.21 -13.73
N VAL A 71 12.43 -5.34 -13.50
CA VAL A 71 12.93 -5.73 -12.18
C VAL A 71 13.91 -4.66 -11.65
N SER A 72 13.68 -4.17 -10.43
CA SER A 72 14.56 -3.22 -9.74
C SER A 72 15.32 -3.88 -8.58
N HIS A 73 14.68 -4.79 -7.86
CA HIS A 73 15.25 -5.46 -6.69
C HIS A 73 14.91 -6.95 -6.73
N VAL A 74 15.83 -7.77 -6.22
CA VAL A 74 15.69 -9.22 -6.15
C VAL A 74 16.17 -9.71 -4.78
N ASN A 75 15.56 -10.78 -4.28
CA ASN A 75 16.09 -11.50 -3.14
C ASN A 75 17.14 -12.54 -3.58
N ALA A 76 17.86 -13.15 -2.63
CA ALA A 76 18.96 -14.06 -2.93
C ALA A 76 18.49 -15.32 -3.68
N LEU A 77 17.32 -15.85 -3.33
CA LEU A 77 16.74 -17.01 -4.03
C LEU A 77 16.37 -16.70 -5.47
N ALA A 78 15.76 -15.54 -5.74
CA ALA A 78 15.49 -15.10 -7.09
C ALA A 78 16.80 -14.93 -7.90
N ALA A 79 17.82 -14.33 -7.30
CA ALA A 79 19.13 -14.17 -7.94
C ALA A 79 19.79 -15.52 -8.27
N ALA A 80 19.67 -16.52 -7.40
CA ALA A 80 20.17 -17.88 -7.63
C ALA A 80 19.45 -18.59 -8.81
N LEU A 81 18.23 -18.17 -9.14
CA LEU A 81 17.47 -18.62 -10.31
C LEU A 81 17.76 -17.80 -11.57
N GLY A 82 18.77 -16.92 -11.53
CA GLY A 82 19.17 -16.08 -12.65
C GLY A 82 18.35 -14.80 -12.81
N VAL A 83 17.54 -14.43 -11.81
CA VAL A 83 16.80 -13.17 -11.86
C VAL A 83 17.73 -11.99 -11.54
N VAL A 84 17.77 -10.99 -12.41
CA VAL A 84 18.63 -9.81 -12.29
C VAL A 84 17.86 -8.51 -12.48
N PRO A 85 18.22 -7.43 -11.75
CA PRO A 85 17.70 -6.10 -12.04
C PRO A 85 17.92 -5.68 -13.50
N GLY A 86 16.94 -4.98 -14.07
CA GLY A 86 16.93 -4.52 -15.46
C GLY A 86 16.22 -5.45 -16.44
N GLN A 87 15.95 -6.72 -16.08
CA GLN A 87 15.19 -7.62 -16.96
C GLN A 87 13.68 -7.40 -16.87
N LYS A 88 12.93 -7.98 -17.82
CA LYS A 88 11.47 -7.98 -17.80
C LYS A 88 10.90 -8.87 -16.71
N ALA A 89 9.85 -8.39 -16.06
CA ALA A 89 9.16 -9.10 -14.98
C ALA A 89 8.58 -10.45 -15.45
N ALA A 90 8.10 -10.55 -16.69
CA ALA A 90 7.65 -11.81 -17.28
C ALA A 90 8.77 -12.87 -17.33
N ASP A 91 9.98 -12.48 -17.76
CA ASP A 91 11.13 -13.38 -17.82
C ASP A 91 11.56 -13.82 -16.41
N ALA A 92 11.57 -12.88 -15.47
CA ALA A 92 11.83 -13.16 -14.06
C ALA A 92 10.79 -14.13 -13.47
N ALA A 93 9.50 -13.91 -13.75
CA ALA A 93 8.42 -14.79 -13.30
C ALA A 93 8.59 -16.21 -13.84
N HIS A 94 8.99 -16.34 -15.11
CA HIS A 94 9.26 -17.63 -15.74
C HIS A 94 10.46 -18.33 -15.11
N ALA A 95 11.57 -17.62 -14.88
CA ALA A 95 12.74 -18.16 -14.19
C ALA A 95 12.40 -18.67 -12.78
N MET A 96 11.57 -17.94 -12.03
CA MET A 96 11.12 -18.35 -10.70
C MET A 96 10.28 -19.64 -10.69
N LEU A 97 9.76 -20.11 -11.82
CA LEU A 97 9.01 -21.38 -11.89
C LEU A 97 9.90 -22.61 -11.64
N ALA A 98 11.22 -22.47 -11.75
CA ALA A 98 12.19 -23.51 -11.42
C ALA A 98 12.32 -23.76 -9.91
N ALA A 99 11.79 -22.86 -9.07
CA ALA A 99 11.70 -23.08 -7.63
C ALA A 99 10.72 -24.22 -7.28
N PRO A 100 10.94 -24.93 -6.15
CA PRO A 100 9.95 -25.87 -5.65
C PRO A 100 8.61 -25.17 -5.35
N PRO A 101 7.49 -25.91 -5.27
CA PRO A 101 6.23 -25.36 -4.77
C PRO A 101 6.43 -24.63 -3.43
N GLY A 102 5.77 -23.48 -3.27
CA GLY A 102 5.80 -22.74 -2.02
C GLY A 102 5.10 -23.49 -0.90
N ALA A 103 5.53 -23.24 0.33
CA ALA A 103 4.85 -23.69 1.54
C ALA A 103 4.21 -22.50 2.24
N ALA A 104 3.00 -22.68 2.75
CA ALA A 104 2.34 -21.68 3.58
C ALA A 104 3.21 -21.36 4.81
N SER A 105 3.26 -20.10 5.19
CA SER A 105 3.90 -19.68 6.43
C SER A 105 3.26 -20.43 7.63
N PRO A 106 4.07 -20.96 8.57
CA PRO A 106 3.54 -21.63 9.76
C PRO A 106 2.89 -20.65 10.75
N GLU A 107 3.24 -19.37 10.66
CA GLU A 107 2.72 -18.30 11.50
C GLU A 107 2.10 -17.18 10.65
N PRO A 108 1.07 -16.48 11.16
CA PRO A 108 0.55 -15.28 10.52
C PRO A 108 1.65 -14.22 10.37
N ILE A 109 1.74 -13.63 9.18
CA ILE A 109 2.71 -12.58 8.86
C ILE A 109 2.04 -11.21 8.93
N VAL A 110 0.79 -11.13 8.46
CA VAL A 110 0.08 -9.87 8.30
C VAL A 110 -0.70 -9.54 9.57
N ASP A 111 -0.37 -8.40 10.19
CA ASP A 111 -1.16 -7.84 11.28
C ASP A 111 -2.50 -7.33 10.74
N ARG A 112 -3.58 -7.88 11.28
CA ARG A 112 -4.96 -7.57 10.91
C ARG A 112 -5.66 -6.71 11.95
N SER A 113 -4.94 -6.33 13.01
CA SER A 113 -5.46 -5.53 14.11
C SER A 113 -5.60 -4.06 13.72
N GLN A 114 -6.45 -3.35 14.46
CA GLN A 114 -6.59 -1.90 14.38
C GLN A 114 -6.01 -1.26 15.63
N ARG A 115 -5.37 -0.10 15.49
CA ARG A 115 -4.83 0.67 16.62
C ARG A 115 -5.40 2.07 16.63
N VAL A 116 -6.00 2.49 17.74
CA VAL A 116 -6.54 3.84 17.91
C VAL A 116 -5.44 4.75 18.45
N VAL A 117 -5.19 5.89 17.78
CA VAL A 117 -4.20 6.90 18.20
C VAL A 117 -4.84 8.21 18.66
N LEU A 118 -6.13 8.38 18.39
CA LEU A 118 -6.94 9.46 18.93
C LEU A 118 -8.37 8.97 19.06
N ASP A 119 -8.98 9.21 20.21
CA ASP A 119 -10.37 8.89 20.49
C ASP A 119 -11.10 10.17 20.93
N THR A 120 -12.22 10.47 20.29
CA THR A 120 -13.02 11.67 20.53
C THR A 120 -14.51 11.32 20.47
N PRO A 121 -15.39 12.15 21.06
CA PRO A 121 -16.84 11.95 20.94
C PRO A 121 -17.36 11.91 19.49
N ASP A 122 -16.66 12.55 18.56
CA ASP A 122 -17.04 12.64 17.14
C ASP A 122 -16.48 11.48 16.28
N GLY A 123 -15.66 10.60 16.85
CA GLY A 123 -15.01 9.49 16.17
C GLY A 123 -13.52 9.34 16.51
N ARG A 124 -12.85 8.41 15.84
CA ARG A 124 -11.46 8.04 16.14
C ARG A 124 -10.52 8.26 14.96
N ILE A 125 -9.23 8.30 15.25
CA ILE A 125 -8.17 8.12 14.24
C ILE A 125 -7.57 6.73 14.44
N VAL A 126 -7.68 5.91 13.40
CA VAL A 126 -7.38 4.48 13.45
C VAL A 126 -6.27 4.15 12.47
N LEU A 127 -5.23 3.50 12.98
CA LEU A 127 -4.15 2.94 12.19
C LEU A 127 -4.52 1.53 11.75
N VAL A 128 -4.32 1.23 10.47
CA VAL A 128 -4.57 -0.09 9.91
C VAL A 128 -3.60 -0.40 8.76
N ASP A 129 -2.99 -1.58 8.76
CA ASP A 129 -2.00 -1.95 7.73
C ASP A 129 -2.61 -1.91 6.32
N SER A 130 -3.84 -2.41 6.18
CA SER A 130 -4.61 -2.39 4.94
C SER A 130 -6.04 -1.96 5.18
N MET A 131 -6.59 -1.14 4.26
CA MET A 131 -8.00 -0.77 4.29
C MET A 131 -8.93 -1.98 4.28
N LEU A 132 -8.47 -3.15 3.81
CA LEU A 132 -9.22 -4.41 3.84
C LEU A 132 -9.60 -4.86 5.26
N PHE A 133 -8.84 -4.45 6.29
CA PHE A 133 -9.08 -4.79 7.69
C PHE A 133 -9.97 -3.77 8.40
N ALA A 134 -10.43 -2.75 7.69
CA ALA A 134 -11.49 -1.88 8.16
C ALA A 134 -12.84 -2.62 8.13
N SER A 135 -13.75 -2.19 8.98
CA SER A 135 -15.11 -2.74 9.12
C SER A 135 -16.15 -1.63 9.08
N PRO A 136 -17.45 -1.95 8.95
CA PRO A 136 -18.52 -0.93 9.01
C PRO A 136 -18.51 -0.09 10.29
N ALA A 137 -17.94 -0.59 11.40
CA ALA A 137 -17.78 0.17 12.64
C ALA A 137 -16.87 1.40 12.50
N ASN A 138 -16.06 1.47 11.43
CA ASN A 138 -15.15 2.57 11.16
C ASN A 138 -15.80 3.73 10.37
N HIS A 139 -17.12 3.73 10.15
CA HIS A 139 -17.83 4.79 9.42
C HIS A 139 -17.56 6.21 9.99
N ASN A 140 -17.47 6.32 11.31
CA ASN A 140 -17.23 7.60 11.98
C ASN A 140 -15.74 7.92 12.18
N ASP A 141 -14.83 7.06 11.70
CA ASP A 141 -13.40 7.18 11.95
C ASP A 141 -12.64 7.79 10.76
N VAL A 142 -11.42 8.26 11.03
CA VAL A 142 -10.42 8.54 10.00
C VAL A 142 -9.39 7.40 9.96
N MET A 143 -9.22 6.79 8.79
CA MET A 143 -8.33 5.66 8.60
C MET A 143 -6.95 6.12 8.14
N CYS A 144 -5.89 5.76 8.86
CA CYS A 144 -4.50 5.91 8.41
C CYS A 144 -4.02 4.54 7.94
N CYS A 145 -3.91 4.37 6.63
CA CYS A 145 -3.64 3.08 6.00
C CYS A 145 -2.15 2.91 5.65
N GLY A 146 -1.64 1.68 5.76
CA GLY A 146 -0.37 1.28 5.17
C GLY A 146 -0.46 1.00 3.65
N SER A 147 -1.67 0.89 3.09
CA SER A 147 -1.89 0.62 1.66
C SER A 147 -1.77 1.86 0.77
N HIS A 148 -1.57 1.66 -0.54
CA HIS A 148 -1.55 2.74 -1.53
C HIS A 148 -2.97 3.23 -1.89
N GLY A 149 -3.08 4.47 -2.37
CA GLY A 149 -4.32 5.16 -2.74
C GLY A 149 -4.86 4.81 -4.13
N GLY A 150 -4.48 3.65 -4.68
CA GLY A 150 -4.92 3.20 -5.99
C GLY A 150 -6.35 2.65 -5.95
N ARG A 151 -7.07 2.78 -7.07
CA ARG A 151 -8.49 2.41 -7.24
C ARG A 151 -8.84 1.01 -6.71
N VAL A 152 -7.97 0.02 -6.90
CA VAL A 152 -8.20 -1.36 -6.45
C VAL A 152 -8.41 -1.49 -4.93
N ASN A 153 -7.84 -0.58 -4.14
CA ASN A 153 -7.96 -0.60 -2.68
C ASN A 153 -9.19 0.18 -2.16
N MET A 154 -9.96 0.83 -3.03
CA MET A 154 -11.02 1.74 -2.60
C MET A 154 -12.34 1.03 -2.28
N ALA A 155 -12.55 -0.22 -2.71
CA ALA A 155 -13.83 -0.92 -2.55
C ALA A 155 -14.33 -0.92 -1.10
N ARG A 156 -13.44 -1.25 -0.15
CA ARG A 156 -13.78 -1.26 1.28
C ARG A 156 -14.01 0.13 1.85
N ALA A 157 -13.27 1.13 1.39
CA ALA A 157 -13.49 2.53 1.79
C ALA A 157 -14.83 3.08 1.26
N LEU A 158 -15.25 2.66 0.07
CA LEU A 158 -16.55 3.02 -0.52
C LEU A 158 -17.73 2.34 0.19
N GLU A 159 -17.53 1.12 0.66
CA GLU A 159 -18.50 0.38 1.48
C GLU A 159 -18.69 1.04 2.85
N ILE A 160 -17.59 1.33 3.54
CA ILE A 160 -17.61 1.86 4.92
C ILE A 160 -17.96 3.36 4.95
N ARG A 161 -17.50 4.12 3.95
CA ARG A 161 -17.56 5.60 3.89
C ARG A 161 -17.02 6.29 5.17
N PRO A 162 -15.78 5.98 5.61
CA PRO A 162 -15.19 6.58 6.80
C PRO A 162 -15.17 8.10 6.69
N ARG A 163 -15.02 8.84 7.80
CA ARG A 163 -14.93 10.31 7.79
C ARG A 163 -13.80 10.80 6.88
N GLY A 164 -12.68 10.09 6.91
CA GLY A 164 -11.64 10.23 5.91
C GLY A 164 -10.67 9.05 5.86
N ALA A 165 -9.78 9.06 4.88
CA ALA A 165 -8.75 8.03 4.75
C ALA A 165 -7.44 8.61 4.18
N LEU A 166 -6.33 8.17 4.76
CA LEU A 166 -4.97 8.47 4.32
C LEU A 166 -4.31 7.19 3.77
N PHE A 167 -3.67 7.30 2.62
CA PHE A 167 -2.98 6.19 1.94
C PHE A 167 -1.56 6.59 1.54
N SER A 168 -0.74 5.67 1.03
CA SER A 168 0.51 6.02 0.32
C SER A 168 0.26 6.38 -1.14
N ASP A 169 1.05 7.27 -1.74
CA ASP A 169 1.00 7.58 -3.17
C ASP A 169 1.71 6.55 -4.08
N GLY A 170 2.34 5.54 -3.48
CA GLY A 170 2.98 4.45 -4.21
C GLY A 170 4.24 4.83 -4.99
N GLY A 171 4.85 5.99 -4.71
CA GLY A 171 6.17 6.35 -5.24
C GLY A 171 6.19 6.77 -6.71
N GLY A 172 5.10 7.36 -7.21
CA GLY A 172 5.06 7.96 -8.55
C GLY A 172 4.89 6.95 -9.70
N ALA A 173 4.05 5.93 -9.49
CA ALA A 173 3.71 4.95 -10.52
C ALA A 173 3.03 5.60 -11.76
N PRO A 174 3.16 5.00 -12.97
CA PRO A 174 2.53 5.46 -14.20
C PRO A 174 1.06 5.79 -14.04
N GLU A 175 0.62 6.83 -14.77
CA GLU A 175 -0.78 7.28 -14.81
C GLU A 175 -1.35 7.67 -13.43
N GLY A 176 -0.48 7.90 -12.44
CA GLY A 176 -0.89 8.18 -11.07
C GLY A 176 -1.62 6.99 -10.42
N SER A 177 -1.28 5.75 -10.80
CA SER A 177 -2.02 4.56 -10.34
C SER A 177 -2.01 4.35 -8.82
N GLY A 178 -1.05 4.96 -8.10
CA GLY A 178 -1.01 5.00 -6.64
C GLY A 178 -1.94 6.01 -5.98
N VAL A 179 -2.56 6.92 -6.74
CA VAL A 179 -3.48 7.97 -6.23
C VAL A 179 -4.82 8.01 -6.98
N ASN A 180 -4.99 7.24 -8.05
CA ASN A 180 -6.19 7.26 -8.89
C ASN A 180 -7.48 6.76 -8.21
N GLY A 181 -7.41 6.34 -6.95
CA GLY A 181 -8.58 6.05 -6.10
C GLY A 181 -9.19 7.29 -5.45
N LEU A 182 -8.44 8.40 -5.31
CA LEU A 182 -8.92 9.61 -4.64
C LEU A 182 -10.20 10.20 -5.27
N PRO A 183 -10.36 10.27 -6.61
CA PRO A 183 -11.61 10.74 -7.21
C PRO A 183 -12.83 9.86 -6.93
N LEU A 184 -12.64 8.55 -6.71
CA LEU A 184 -13.75 7.64 -6.38
C LEU A 184 -14.28 7.91 -4.98
N LEU A 185 -13.37 8.13 -4.03
CA LEU A 185 -13.73 8.52 -2.67
C LEU A 185 -14.36 9.91 -2.64
N ASP A 186 -13.92 10.82 -3.51
CA ASP A 186 -14.51 12.15 -3.63
C ASP A 186 -15.97 12.11 -4.08
N ALA A 187 -16.27 11.29 -5.09
CA ALA A 187 -17.63 11.07 -5.57
C ALA A 187 -18.55 10.43 -4.51
N ALA A 188 -17.98 9.76 -3.51
CA ALA A 188 -18.70 9.23 -2.35
C ALA A 188 -18.66 10.17 -1.13
N GLU A 189 -18.18 11.41 -1.31
CA GLU A 189 -17.98 12.42 -0.26
C GLU A 189 -17.13 11.95 0.92
N VAL A 190 -16.16 11.07 0.65
CA VAL A 190 -15.16 10.62 1.60
C VAL A 190 -13.91 11.48 1.44
N ALA A 191 -13.51 12.18 2.49
CA ALA A 191 -12.27 12.95 2.50
C ALA A 191 -11.08 11.99 2.36
N ALA A 192 -10.27 12.14 1.31
CA ALA A 192 -9.16 11.25 1.06
C ALA A 192 -7.91 12.01 0.66
N ALA A 193 -6.77 11.50 1.13
CA ALA A 193 -5.46 12.03 0.76
C ALA A 193 -4.43 10.90 0.70
N THR A 194 -3.32 11.15 0.03
CA THR A 194 -2.15 10.29 0.08
C THR A 194 -0.98 10.98 0.77
N VAL A 195 -0.05 10.20 1.29
CA VAL A 195 1.25 10.65 1.82
C VAL A 195 2.36 10.24 0.86
N ASP A 196 3.41 11.06 0.82
CA ASP A 196 4.64 10.80 0.06
C ASP A 196 5.33 9.52 0.56
N ALA A 197 5.47 8.52 -0.32
CA ALA A 197 6.14 7.26 -0.01
C ALA A 197 7.61 7.43 0.42
N MET A 198 8.26 8.55 0.08
CA MET A 198 9.62 8.87 0.54
C MET A 198 9.65 9.46 1.96
N ARG A 199 8.50 9.84 2.51
CA ARG A 199 8.37 10.43 3.85
C ARG A 199 7.76 9.47 4.88
N ALA A 200 6.82 8.63 4.45
CA ALA A 200 6.22 7.59 5.29
C ALA A 200 6.45 6.20 4.71
N ARG A 201 6.65 5.22 5.59
CA ARG A 201 6.84 3.82 5.20
C ARG A 201 5.51 3.23 4.72
N ILE A 202 5.42 2.91 3.43
CA ILE A 202 4.30 2.13 2.90
C ILE A 202 4.26 0.75 3.58
N GLY A 203 3.07 0.32 4.00
CA GLY A 203 2.86 -0.88 4.81
C GLY A 203 2.98 -0.68 6.32
N ASP A 204 3.30 0.53 6.80
CA ASP A 204 3.34 0.88 8.23
C ASP A 204 2.40 2.07 8.50
N PRO A 205 1.19 1.83 9.04
CA PRO A 205 0.23 2.89 9.26
C PRO A 205 0.64 3.86 10.38
N ALA A 206 1.52 3.43 11.30
CA ALA A 206 2.07 4.33 12.31
C ALA A 206 3.00 5.37 11.66
N SER A 207 3.78 4.97 10.66
CA SER A 207 4.55 5.91 9.84
C SER A 207 3.65 6.80 8.98
N THR A 208 2.59 6.27 8.36
CA THR A 208 1.59 7.10 7.65
C THR A 208 1.06 8.22 8.55
N TRP A 209 0.74 7.93 9.80
CA TRP A 209 0.24 8.91 10.76
C TRP A 209 1.30 9.89 11.28
N ALA A 210 2.43 9.36 11.76
CA ALA A 210 3.43 10.15 12.50
C ALA A 210 4.39 10.91 11.58
N ASP A 211 4.76 10.31 10.46
CA ASP A 211 5.79 10.81 9.56
C ASP A 211 5.24 11.39 8.25
N GLY A 212 4.01 10.99 7.89
CA GLY A 212 3.44 11.27 6.59
C GLY A 212 3.37 12.76 6.27
N VAL A 213 3.69 13.10 5.02
CA VAL A 213 3.48 14.41 4.44
C VAL A 213 2.51 14.25 3.29
N ILE A 214 1.40 15.00 3.30
CA ILE A 214 0.36 14.87 2.28
C ILE A 214 0.93 15.18 0.90
N SER A 215 0.78 14.26 -0.06
CA SER A 215 1.26 14.40 -1.45
C SER A 215 0.14 14.65 -2.46
N ALA A 216 -1.06 14.13 -2.21
CA ALA A 216 -2.25 14.42 -3.01
C ALA A 216 -3.51 14.43 -2.13
N VAL A 217 -4.55 15.15 -2.56
CA VAL A 217 -5.82 15.31 -1.84
C VAL A 217 -6.98 15.34 -2.84
N ASN A 218 -8.14 14.83 -2.44
CA ASN A 218 -9.40 15.08 -3.16
C ASN A 218 -10.11 16.36 -2.67
N ASP A 219 -11.17 16.78 -3.36
CA ASP A 219 -11.87 18.04 -3.06
C ASP A 219 -12.62 17.98 -1.73
N THR A 220 -13.13 16.81 -1.34
CA THR A 220 -13.74 16.59 -0.02
C THR A 220 -12.72 16.82 1.10
N ALA A 221 -11.49 16.32 0.95
CA ALA A 221 -10.40 16.61 1.89
C ALA A 221 -10.02 18.09 1.88
N ARG A 222 -10.02 18.77 0.72
CA ARG A 222 -9.81 20.23 0.65
C ARG A 222 -10.87 21.01 1.42
N ARG A 223 -12.15 20.61 1.33
CA ARG A 223 -13.24 21.21 2.14
C ARG A 223 -13.02 20.99 3.64
N ALA A 224 -12.42 19.86 4.02
CA ALA A 224 -11.93 19.59 5.37
C ALA A 224 -10.63 20.34 5.72
N ARG A 225 -10.17 21.30 4.90
CA ARG A 225 -8.94 22.09 5.07
C ARG A 225 -7.65 21.26 5.02
N VAL A 226 -7.67 20.12 4.32
CA VAL A 226 -6.47 19.33 4.05
C VAL A 226 -5.75 19.90 2.83
N VAL A 227 -4.44 20.15 2.96
CA VAL A 227 -3.60 20.66 1.87
C VAL A 227 -2.36 19.78 1.66
N VAL A 228 -1.84 19.78 0.44
CA VAL A 228 -0.57 19.12 0.11
C VAL A 228 0.59 19.79 0.87
N GLY A 229 1.53 19.00 1.35
CA GLY A 229 2.71 19.43 2.10
C GLY A 229 2.51 19.48 3.62
N GLN A 230 1.29 19.33 4.14
CA GLN A 230 1.08 19.32 5.59
C GLN A 230 1.33 17.94 6.22
N PRO A 231 1.60 17.86 7.54
CA PRO A 231 1.70 16.59 8.25
C PRO A 231 0.39 15.77 8.21
N ALA A 232 0.51 14.47 8.01
CA ALA A 232 -0.61 13.53 7.94
C ALA A 232 -1.46 13.54 9.21
N GLY A 233 -0.83 13.61 10.39
CA GLY A 233 -1.57 13.71 11.64
C GLY A 233 -2.41 14.99 11.79
N THR A 234 -1.97 16.10 11.17
CA THR A 234 -2.77 17.34 11.08
C THR A 234 -3.93 17.15 10.10
N ALA A 235 -3.68 16.51 8.96
CA ALA A 235 -4.73 16.19 7.98
C ALA A 235 -5.83 15.31 8.56
N ALA A 236 -5.47 14.22 9.24
CA ALA A 236 -6.43 13.28 9.81
C ALA A 236 -7.27 13.93 10.92
N ARG A 237 -6.70 14.82 11.74
CA ARG A 237 -7.47 15.63 12.70
C ARG A 237 -8.44 16.59 12.01
N ALA A 238 -8.03 17.22 10.91
CA ALA A 238 -8.89 18.11 10.14
C ALA A 238 -10.06 17.35 9.48
N MET A 239 -9.79 16.15 8.92
CA MET A 239 -10.83 15.25 8.40
C MET A 239 -11.80 14.78 9.49
N LEU A 240 -11.30 14.47 10.69
CA LEU A 240 -12.14 14.03 11.80
C LEU A 240 -13.09 15.16 12.26
N ALA A 241 -12.57 16.39 12.39
CA ALA A 241 -13.34 17.56 12.78
C ALA A 241 -14.33 18.05 11.70
N TYR A 242 -14.15 17.65 10.44
CA TYR A 242 -14.99 18.08 9.32
C TYR A 242 -16.38 17.45 9.38
N LYS A 243 -17.37 18.25 9.78
CA LYS A 243 -18.78 17.88 9.75
C LYS A 243 -19.26 17.90 8.29
N ARG A 244 -19.64 16.74 7.78
CA ARG A 244 -20.29 16.64 6.47
C ARG A 244 -21.66 17.33 6.53
N SER A 245 -21.98 18.09 5.50
CA SER A 245 -23.29 18.72 5.32
C SER A 245 -24.26 17.65 4.83
N TRP A 246 -24.94 16.96 5.73
CA TRP A 246 -26.11 16.15 5.38
C TRP A 246 -27.30 16.66 6.16
#